data_AF-A0A6C0H2F9-F1
#
_entry.id   AF-A0A6C0H2F9-F1
#
_cell.length_a   1.000
_cell.length_b   1.000
_cell.length_c   1.000
_cell.angle_alpha   90.00
_cell.angle_beta   90.00
_cell.angle_gamma   90.00
#
_symmetry.space_group_name_H-M   'P 1'
#
loop_
_entity.id
_entity.type
_entity.pdbx_description
1 polymer ?
#
loop_
_entity_poly.entity_id
_entity_poly.type
_entity_poly.pdbx_seq_one_letter_code
_entity_poly.pdbx_strand_id
1 'polypeptide(L)'
;MENSFESQFLSQMFSAQNRLENILTEIVQNIFNLYDDDGDGKLDINDYISFISDLMFISVLMNRMDGTAYTMDNLMKFAKWSSSNFKTNLFREPQSEITYETFVQGVFYAITENKHLSVVGQQNHMCLSSFIPEILNYFTYYPRIAIRRGWPSVNLHEDSPSQVDENAPIEIIHCPFQSRLELIHAQQQQRLHHPPPVETPNAPMETQNATMETPNATMETPIASVETRNAPMETPIAPVETPQESTESVSNTNDTQNLTDHEIQIREYQRRRRIQFELSRNRLSRENEIMQEREQQQQQQQQQQQQQQQQEQQQEQQQQQQQQQQQQQQQQQQQQQEERRRQILQQQVLQVQRLQQQLRNHIRNSQNIDQFDDNTQSSPQKHQIEDAGNIILTNETMGYDPIDGDVSIQSFIKENPKDNIVFRMNEHYYMASKERIKSMIQLGEKDNSVFYGCMCEIVGNWTDPETWALLEHTVIPQTRYFNIQQIGLPIRYVHLKDIYAILEGEHNYFIIEKPADYTIIPSFASDNVLNHGIGSMSGLHCQDGQSDIVYTIKTFTPIENQPEMLVISGISL
;
A
#
# COMPACT_ATOMS: atom_id res chain seq x y z
N MET A 1 33.59 -10.98 -25.59
CA MET A 1 32.73 -11.72 -24.65
C MET A 1 31.36 -11.13 -24.80
N GLU A 2 30.42 -11.89 -25.35
CA GLU A 2 29.04 -11.44 -25.47
C GLU A 2 28.39 -11.56 -24.11
N ASN A 3 27.75 -10.50 -23.61
CA ASN A 3 26.99 -10.57 -22.37
C ASN A 3 25.80 -11.50 -22.62
N SER A 4 25.74 -12.62 -21.88
CA SER A 4 24.62 -13.55 -21.98
C SER A 4 23.30 -12.84 -21.67
N PHE A 5 22.21 -13.36 -22.23
CA PHE A 5 20.85 -12.90 -21.93
C PHE A 5 20.59 -12.86 -20.41
N GLU A 6 21.12 -13.84 -19.68
CA GLU A 6 21.09 -13.93 -18.22
C GLU A 6 21.76 -12.73 -17.51
N SER A 7 22.92 -12.29 -17.99
CA SER A 7 23.59 -11.09 -17.46
C SER A 7 22.78 -9.80 -17.70
N GLN A 8 22.11 -9.69 -18.87
CA GLN A 8 21.24 -8.56 -19.17
C GLN A 8 19.97 -8.58 -18.30
N PHE A 9 19.35 -9.75 -18.12
CA PHE A 9 18.17 -9.94 -17.29
C PHE A 9 18.45 -9.62 -15.81
N LEU A 10 19.54 -10.14 -15.24
CA LEU A 10 19.95 -9.82 -13.87
C LEU A 10 20.21 -8.31 -13.71
N SER A 11 20.87 -7.67 -14.68
CA SER A 11 21.10 -6.23 -14.64
C SER A 11 19.80 -5.40 -14.69
N GLN A 12 18.79 -5.85 -15.44
CA GLN A 12 17.46 -5.22 -15.44
C GLN A 12 16.74 -5.41 -14.10
N MET A 13 16.82 -6.61 -13.51
CA MET A 13 16.22 -6.93 -12.22
C MET A 13 16.81 -6.06 -11.09
N PHE A 14 18.14 -5.97 -10.98
CA PHE A 14 18.78 -5.08 -10.01
C PHE A 14 18.48 -3.59 -10.28
N SER A 15 18.35 -3.16 -11.54
CA SER A 15 17.94 -1.79 -11.85
C SER A 15 16.50 -1.49 -11.43
N ALA A 16 15.59 -2.46 -11.56
CA ALA A 16 14.21 -2.34 -11.09
C ALA A 16 14.14 -2.30 -9.56
N GLN A 17 14.90 -3.17 -8.88
CA GLN A 17 15.01 -3.18 -7.42
C GLN A 17 15.51 -1.82 -6.88
N ASN A 18 16.63 -1.31 -7.39
CA ASN A 18 17.19 -0.03 -6.94
C ASN A 18 16.22 1.16 -7.17
N ARG A 19 15.42 1.12 -8.24
CA ARG A 19 14.36 2.13 -8.48
C ARG A 19 13.24 2.04 -7.44
N LEU A 20 12.81 0.82 -7.10
CA LEU A 20 11.78 0.59 -6.08
C LEU A 20 12.27 1.04 -4.69
N GLU A 21 13.52 0.72 -4.33
CA GLU A 21 14.13 1.15 -3.06
C GLU A 21 14.22 2.68 -2.94
N ASN A 22 14.60 3.39 -4.02
CA ASN A 22 14.60 4.84 -4.05
C ASN A 22 13.19 5.44 -3.87
N ILE A 23 12.20 4.90 -4.57
CA ILE A 23 10.79 5.34 -4.46
C ILE A 23 10.25 5.11 -3.05
N LEU A 24 10.55 3.96 -2.44
CA LEU A 24 10.17 3.66 -1.06
C LEU A 24 10.86 4.61 -0.06
N THR A 25 12.13 4.94 -0.29
CA THR A 25 12.87 5.90 0.57
C THR A 25 12.24 7.29 0.49
N GLU A 26 11.87 7.76 -0.70
CA GLU A 26 11.19 9.04 -0.90
C GLU A 26 9.78 9.04 -0.26
N ILE A 27 9.01 7.96 -0.42
CA ILE A 27 7.73 7.72 0.25
C ILE A 27 7.87 7.85 1.78
N VAL A 28 8.85 7.17 2.37
CA VAL A 28 9.07 7.16 3.83
C VAL A 28 9.58 8.52 4.32
N GLN A 29 10.41 9.22 3.55
CA GLN A 29 10.82 10.62 3.84
C GLN A 29 9.62 11.57 3.81
N ASN A 30 8.74 11.46 2.81
CA ASN A 30 7.56 12.30 2.71
C ASN A 30 6.55 12.04 3.83
N ILE A 31 6.43 10.78 4.28
CA ILE A 31 5.63 10.44 5.47
C ILE A 31 6.27 11.00 6.75
N PHE A 32 7.59 10.90 6.91
CA PHE A 32 8.28 11.47 8.07
C PHE A 32 8.10 12.99 8.16
N ASN A 33 8.39 13.70 7.06
CA ASN A 33 8.27 15.17 6.95
C ASN A 33 6.84 15.70 7.08
N LEU A 34 5.83 14.81 7.10
CA LEU A 34 4.43 15.14 7.28
C LEU A 34 4.00 15.10 8.76
N TYR A 35 4.78 14.43 9.61
CA TYR A 35 4.58 14.36 11.07
C TYR A 35 5.66 15.10 11.86
N ASP A 36 6.82 15.38 11.27
CA ASP A 36 7.84 16.33 11.78
C ASP A 36 7.30 17.78 11.60
N ASP A 37 6.34 18.14 12.46
CA ASP A 37 5.55 19.39 12.35
C ASP A 37 6.38 20.65 12.67
N ASP A 38 7.47 20.53 13.45
CA ASP A 38 8.38 21.64 13.79
C ASP A 38 9.66 21.69 12.92
N GLY A 39 9.99 20.59 12.24
CA GLY A 39 11.12 20.49 11.31
C GLY A 39 12.47 20.26 11.97
N ASP A 40 12.52 19.73 13.20
CA ASP A 40 13.78 19.45 13.92
C ASP A 40 14.52 18.19 13.43
N GLY A 41 13.89 17.38 12.56
CA GLY A 41 14.43 16.12 12.04
C GLY A 41 14.14 14.89 12.90
N LYS A 42 13.21 15.02 13.84
CA LYS A 42 12.73 13.97 14.75
C LYS A 42 11.21 14.02 14.85
N LEU A 43 10.62 12.92 15.32
CA LEU A 43 9.24 12.88 15.78
C LEU A 43 9.26 12.84 17.30
N ASP A 44 8.59 13.78 17.96
CA ASP A 44 8.30 13.66 19.39
C ASP A 44 7.24 12.57 19.63
N ILE A 45 6.88 12.33 20.89
CA ILE A 45 5.88 11.31 21.22
C ILE A 45 4.49 11.62 20.64
N ASN A 46 4.10 12.89 20.53
CA ASN A 46 2.82 13.36 19.99
C ASN A 46 2.78 13.24 18.46
N ASP A 47 3.88 13.58 17.79
CA ASP A 47 4.08 13.41 16.35
C ASP A 47 3.98 11.92 15.98
N TYR A 48 4.66 11.08 16.75
CA TYR A 48 4.63 9.63 16.55
C TYR A 48 3.27 9.01 16.89
N ILE A 49 2.59 9.47 17.95
CA ILE A 49 1.19 9.10 18.22
C ILE A 49 0.30 9.52 17.04
N SER A 50 0.55 10.68 16.42
CA SER A 50 -0.18 11.11 15.24
C SER A 50 0.05 10.18 14.05
N PHE A 51 1.28 9.76 13.77
CA PHE A 51 1.59 8.78 12.74
C PHE A 51 0.86 7.43 12.97
N ILE A 52 0.96 6.86 14.18
CA ILE A 52 0.29 5.59 14.52
C ILE A 52 -1.25 5.72 14.47
N SER A 53 -1.78 6.89 14.84
CA SER A 53 -3.21 7.21 14.79
C SER A 53 -3.79 7.14 13.38
N ASP A 54 -3.00 7.49 12.36
CA ASP A 54 -3.43 7.39 10.96
C ASP A 54 -3.17 6.00 10.37
N LEU A 55 -2.08 5.29 10.74
CA LEU A 55 -1.90 3.88 10.36
C LEU A 55 -3.04 2.97 10.87
N MET A 56 -3.44 3.14 12.13
CA MET A 56 -4.59 2.41 12.68
C MET A 56 -5.89 2.80 11.96
N PHE A 57 -6.08 4.06 11.58
CA PHE A 57 -7.25 4.50 10.82
C PHE A 57 -7.28 3.91 9.40
N ILE A 58 -6.13 3.83 8.71
CA ILE A 58 -6.02 3.10 7.43
C ILE A 58 -6.39 1.62 7.63
N SER A 59 -5.94 0.99 8.72
CA SER A 59 -6.30 -0.41 9.04
C SER A 59 -7.81 -0.62 9.15
N VAL A 60 -8.53 0.35 9.73
CA VAL A 60 -10.00 0.35 9.80
C VAL A 60 -10.62 0.55 8.41
N LEU A 61 -10.10 1.49 7.61
CA LEU A 61 -10.57 1.71 6.22
C LEU A 61 -10.33 0.50 5.31
N MET A 62 -9.32 -0.32 5.60
CA MET A 62 -9.01 -1.57 4.91
C MET A 62 -9.79 -2.79 5.47
N ASN A 63 -10.68 -2.60 6.47
CA ASN A 63 -11.38 -3.66 7.20
C ASN A 63 -10.45 -4.70 7.86
N ARG A 64 -9.21 -4.32 8.20
CA ARG A 64 -8.22 -5.17 8.88
C ARG A 64 -8.19 -4.96 10.40
N MET A 65 -8.78 -3.86 10.87
CA MET A 65 -9.03 -3.54 12.26
C MET A 65 -10.51 -3.19 12.43
N ASP A 66 -11.16 -3.69 13.48
CA ASP A 66 -12.51 -3.25 13.83
C ASP A 66 -12.45 -1.76 14.25
N GLY A 67 -13.38 -0.94 13.76
CA GLY A 67 -13.53 0.44 14.19
C GLY A 67 -13.77 0.59 15.70
N THR A 68 -14.29 -0.44 16.39
CA THR A 68 -14.38 -0.44 17.86
C THR A 68 -13.03 -0.57 18.56
N ALA A 69 -12.03 -1.18 17.92
CA ALA A 69 -10.66 -1.29 18.44
C ALA A 69 -9.86 0.02 18.27
N TYR A 70 -10.36 0.96 17.48
CA TYR A 70 -9.77 2.28 17.29
C TYR A 70 -10.08 3.21 18.49
N THR A 71 -9.38 2.97 19.61
CA THR A 71 -9.52 3.74 20.85
C THR A 71 -8.23 4.45 21.21
N MET A 72 -8.33 5.52 22.01
CA MET A 72 -7.14 6.26 22.49
C MET A 72 -6.21 5.39 23.34
N ASP A 73 -6.76 4.48 24.15
CA ASP A 73 -5.95 3.57 24.98
C ASP A 73 -5.15 2.58 24.11
N ASN A 74 -5.80 1.97 23.11
CA ASN A 74 -5.12 1.10 22.14
C ASN A 74 -4.07 1.87 21.33
N LEU A 75 -4.38 3.08 20.87
CA LEU A 75 -3.43 3.96 20.18
C LEU A 75 -2.19 4.24 21.04
N MET A 76 -2.37 4.60 22.31
CA MET A 76 -1.25 4.84 23.23
C MET A 76 -0.44 3.57 23.50
N LYS A 77 -1.08 2.41 23.61
CA LYS A 77 -0.42 1.10 23.73
C LYS A 77 0.42 0.79 22.49
N PHE A 78 -0.15 0.91 21.28
CA PHE A 78 0.57 0.68 20.03
C PHE A 78 1.74 1.65 19.83
N ALA A 79 1.54 2.96 20.08
CA ALA A 79 2.61 3.95 19.93
C ALA A 79 3.77 3.71 20.92
N LYS A 80 3.49 3.40 22.19
CA LYS A 80 4.53 3.04 23.17
C LYS A 80 5.26 1.74 22.81
N TRP A 81 4.51 0.74 22.33
CA TRP A 81 5.08 -0.55 21.94
C TRP A 81 5.93 -0.46 20.66
N SER A 82 5.49 0.26 19.63
CA SER A 82 6.28 0.38 18.40
C SER A 82 7.49 1.30 18.58
N SER A 83 7.38 2.40 19.35
CA SER A 83 8.50 3.30 19.64
C SER A 83 9.62 2.65 20.48
N SER A 84 9.31 1.71 21.37
CA SER A 84 10.33 0.97 22.13
C SER A 84 11.07 -0.09 21.30
N ASN A 85 10.50 -0.55 20.18
CA ASN A 85 11.04 -1.65 19.37
C ASN A 85 12.04 -1.24 18.27
N PHE A 86 12.20 0.05 17.95
CA PHE A 86 13.03 0.51 16.82
C PHE A 86 14.52 0.10 16.88
N LYS A 87 15.12 0.02 18.08
CA LYS A 87 16.57 -0.21 18.27
C LYS A 87 16.89 -1.55 18.95
N THR A 88 16.16 -2.59 18.54
CA THR A 88 16.32 -4.00 18.98
C THR A 88 16.41 -4.16 20.50
N ASN A 89 15.26 -4.22 21.17
CA ASN A 89 14.98 -4.99 22.39
C ASN A 89 13.55 -4.68 22.90
N LEU A 90 12.77 -5.71 23.20
CA LEU A 90 11.34 -5.65 23.58
C LEU A 90 11.02 -4.95 24.93
N PHE A 91 12.04 -4.43 25.64
CA PHE A 91 11.95 -4.00 27.03
C PHE A 91 12.71 -2.69 27.31
N ARG A 92 12.62 -1.71 26.41
CA ARG A 92 13.16 -0.35 26.64
C ARG A 92 12.05 0.65 26.89
N GLU A 93 12.39 1.70 27.64
CA GLU A 93 11.54 2.90 27.73
C GLU A 93 11.27 3.44 26.31
N PRO A 94 10.04 3.92 26.02
CA PRO A 94 9.73 4.56 24.74
C PRO A 94 10.75 5.65 24.41
N GLN A 95 11.27 5.66 23.17
CA GLN A 95 12.10 6.78 22.70
C GLN A 95 11.26 8.07 22.82
N SER A 96 11.75 9.08 23.55
CA SER A 96 11.07 10.37 23.65
C SER A 96 11.13 11.18 22.34
N GLU A 97 12.13 10.87 21.51
CA GLU A 97 12.38 11.46 20.19
C GLU A 97 12.79 10.34 19.23
N ILE A 98 12.21 10.30 18.03
CA ILE A 98 12.50 9.32 16.99
C ILE A 98 13.10 10.04 15.77
N THR A 99 14.42 9.96 15.59
CA THR A 99 15.11 10.54 14.43
C THR A 99 14.64 9.94 13.11
N TYR A 100 14.74 10.69 12.01
CA TYR A 100 14.48 10.19 10.65
C TYR A 100 15.11 8.82 10.36
N GLU A 101 16.41 8.67 10.65
CA GLU A 101 17.12 7.39 10.44
C GLU A 101 16.48 6.23 11.23
N THR A 102 16.12 6.47 12.50
CA THR A 102 15.47 5.46 13.36
C THR A 102 14.09 5.09 12.80
N PHE A 103 13.31 6.09 12.35
CA PHE A 103 11.99 5.89 11.74
C PHE A 103 12.08 5.06 10.45
N VAL A 104 12.97 5.46 9.52
CA VAL A 104 13.23 4.75 8.26
C VAL A 104 13.61 3.30 8.52
N GLN A 105 14.57 3.06 9.42
CA GLN A 105 15.02 1.71 9.75
C GLN A 105 13.88 0.83 10.26
N GLY A 106 13.00 1.33 11.13
CA GLY A 106 11.85 0.55 11.60
C GLY A 106 10.75 0.36 10.55
N VAL A 107 10.53 1.34 9.67
CA VAL A 107 9.56 1.22 8.56
C VAL A 107 10.06 0.25 7.49
N PHE A 108 11.31 0.33 7.07
CA PHE A 108 11.90 -0.66 6.15
C PHE A 108 11.99 -2.04 6.79
N TYR A 109 12.30 -2.13 8.09
CA TYR A 109 12.24 -3.39 8.81
C TYR A 109 10.81 -3.99 8.80
N ALA A 110 9.78 -3.16 9.03
CA ALA A 110 8.39 -3.58 8.96
C ALA A 110 8.02 -4.10 7.57
N ILE A 111 8.36 -3.35 6.50
CA ILE A 111 8.00 -3.67 5.11
C ILE A 111 8.71 -4.91 4.58
N THR A 112 9.98 -5.13 4.93
CA THR A 112 10.79 -6.19 4.34
C THR A 112 10.85 -7.47 5.17
N GLU A 113 10.49 -7.40 6.46
CA GLU A 113 10.69 -8.45 7.49
C GLU A 113 12.16 -8.94 7.65
N ASN A 114 13.10 -8.39 6.87
CA ASN A 114 14.37 -9.02 6.60
C ASN A 114 15.52 -8.30 7.32
N LYS A 115 15.91 -8.84 8.47
CA LYS A 115 16.99 -8.34 9.35
C LYS A 115 18.38 -8.27 8.67
N HIS A 116 18.54 -8.85 7.49
CA HIS A 116 19.84 -9.06 6.84
C HIS A 116 20.22 -7.96 5.84
N LEU A 117 19.30 -7.06 5.45
CA LEU A 117 19.67 -5.81 4.79
C LEU A 117 20.23 -4.84 5.81
N SER A 118 21.56 -4.85 5.94
CA SER A 118 22.29 -4.12 6.96
C SER A 118 22.88 -2.81 6.42
N VAL A 119 22.62 -1.71 7.12
CA VAL A 119 23.60 -0.61 7.26
C VAL A 119 24.32 -0.74 8.63
N VAL A 120 24.39 -1.96 9.18
CA VAL A 120 24.82 -2.39 10.54
C VAL A 120 23.75 -2.06 11.63
N GLY A 121 23.22 -2.92 12.51
CA GLY A 121 23.38 -4.35 12.86
C GLY A 121 23.24 -4.51 14.41
N GLN A 122 22.56 -5.49 15.03
CA GLN A 122 21.83 -6.71 14.60
C GLN A 122 20.88 -7.21 15.73
N GLN A 123 19.98 -8.15 15.42
CA GLN A 123 19.20 -9.07 16.31
C GLN A 123 17.79 -8.66 16.86
N ASN A 124 16.80 -9.33 16.27
CA ASN A 124 15.53 -9.83 16.84
C ASN A 124 14.38 -8.87 17.23
N HIS A 125 13.17 -9.27 16.81
CA HIS A 125 11.95 -8.45 16.70
C HIS A 125 10.68 -9.31 16.83
N MET A 126 9.56 -8.64 17.15
CA MET A 126 8.20 -9.09 16.82
C MET A 126 7.70 -8.45 15.51
N CYS A 127 6.66 -9.01 14.90
CA CYS A 127 6.15 -8.59 13.59
C CYS A 127 5.47 -7.22 13.59
N LEU A 128 6.01 -6.29 12.80
CA LEU A 128 5.27 -5.14 12.26
C LEU A 128 4.58 -5.47 10.91
N SER A 129 4.62 -6.75 10.50
CA SER A 129 4.05 -7.22 9.22
C SER A 129 2.56 -6.99 9.06
N SER A 130 1.84 -6.75 10.18
CA SER A 130 0.45 -6.33 10.15
C SER A 130 0.26 -5.02 9.38
N PHE A 131 1.19 -4.06 9.46
CA PHE A 131 1.02 -2.70 8.92
C PHE A 131 1.67 -2.45 7.54
N ILE A 132 2.26 -3.48 6.89
CA ILE A 132 2.88 -3.31 5.56
C ILE A 132 1.87 -2.81 4.53
N PRO A 133 0.65 -3.40 4.41
CA PRO A 133 -0.35 -2.91 3.47
C PRO A 133 -0.80 -1.48 3.77
N GLU A 134 -0.85 -1.05 5.04
CA GLU A 134 -1.24 0.29 5.45
C GLU A 134 -0.19 1.33 5.07
N ILE A 135 1.10 1.01 5.19
CA ILE A 135 2.19 1.92 4.76
C ILE A 135 2.20 2.03 3.22
N LEU A 136 2.03 0.91 2.51
CA LEU A 136 1.93 0.92 1.04
C LEU A 136 0.66 1.62 0.52
N ASN A 137 -0.45 1.55 1.26
CA ASN A 137 -1.69 2.26 0.95
C ASN A 137 -1.80 3.64 1.60
N TYR A 138 -0.76 4.12 2.31
CA TYR A 138 -0.82 5.40 3.04
C TYR A 138 -1.19 6.55 2.09
N PHE A 139 -0.57 6.60 0.91
CA PHE A 139 -0.89 7.59 -0.12
C PHE A 139 -2.24 7.34 -0.82
N THR A 140 -2.68 6.08 -0.96
CA THR A 140 -4.04 5.74 -1.45
C THR A 140 -5.12 6.34 -0.56
N TYR A 141 -4.91 6.33 0.76
CA TYR A 141 -5.86 6.88 1.74
C TYR A 141 -5.55 8.31 2.19
N TYR A 142 -4.44 8.91 1.72
CA TYR A 142 -4.01 10.26 2.12
C TYR A 142 -5.08 11.34 1.98
N PRO A 143 -5.94 11.39 0.94
CA PRO A 143 -7.04 12.36 0.89
C PRO A 143 -7.98 12.26 2.09
N ARG A 144 -8.29 11.05 2.56
CA ARG A 144 -9.13 10.83 3.76
C ARG A 144 -8.41 11.19 5.05
N ILE A 145 -7.10 10.96 5.12
CA ILE A 145 -6.25 11.37 6.26
C ILE A 145 -6.19 12.91 6.33
N ALA A 146 -5.96 13.58 5.19
CA ALA A 146 -5.93 15.03 5.10
C ALA A 146 -7.27 15.67 5.51
N ILE A 147 -8.40 15.14 5.02
CA ILE A 147 -9.74 15.59 5.43
C ILE A 147 -9.93 15.38 6.95
N ARG A 148 -9.56 14.21 7.48
CA ARG A 148 -9.64 13.89 8.92
C ARG A 148 -8.79 14.85 9.78
N ARG A 149 -7.60 15.22 9.30
CA ARG A 149 -6.66 16.14 9.97
C ARG A 149 -7.01 17.61 9.79
N GLY A 150 -7.94 17.95 8.90
CA GLY A 150 -8.20 19.33 8.49
C GLY A 150 -7.05 19.95 7.68
N TRP A 151 -6.16 19.14 7.12
CA TRP A 151 -5.10 19.62 6.24
C TRP A 151 -5.68 20.14 4.91
N PRO A 152 -5.05 21.13 4.26
CA PRO A 152 -5.51 21.63 2.97
C PRO A 152 -5.46 20.57 1.87
N SER A 153 -6.57 19.88 1.61
CA SER A 153 -6.76 19.10 0.38
C SER A 153 -6.99 20.09 -0.76
N VAL A 154 -6.00 20.28 -1.63
CA VAL A 154 -6.10 21.13 -2.81
C VAL A 154 -7.05 20.46 -3.82
N ASN A 155 -8.35 20.75 -3.70
CA ASN A 155 -9.47 20.35 -4.59
C ASN A 155 -9.19 19.12 -5.48
N LEU A 156 -8.88 17.98 -4.86
CA LEU A 156 -9.00 16.68 -5.50
C LEU A 156 -10.50 16.42 -5.62
N HIS A 157 -11.09 16.84 -6.74
CA HIS A 157 -12.51 16.64 -7.01
C HIS A 157 -12.84 15.15 -6.90
N GLU A 158 -13.75 14.79 -5.98
CA GLU A 158 -14.32 13.45 -5.87
C GLU A 158 -15.31 13.19 -7.01
N ASP A 159 -14.83 13.16 -8.25
CA ASP A 159 -15.56 12.53 -9.34
C ASP A 159 -15.61 11.03 -9.04
N SER A 160 -16.80 10.57 -8.66
CA SER A 160 -17.02 9.20 -8.18
C SER A 160 -16.66 8.17 -9.27
N PRO A 161 -15.99 7.05 -8.92
CA PRO A 161 -15.55 6.06 -9.90
C PRO A 161 -16.71 5.18 -10.37
N SER A 162 -17.55 5.71 -11.25
CA SER A 162 -18.44 4.93 -12.11
C SER A 162 -17.81 4.77 -13.49
N GLN A 163 -17.10 3.66 -13.66
CA GLN A 163 -16.51 3.15 -14.92
C GLN A 163 -15.44 4.06 -15.57
N VAL A 164 -14.16 3.69 -15.39
CA VAL A 164 -13.04 4.22 -16.18
C VAL A 164 -12.61 3.18 -17.21
N ASP A 165 -12.37 3.68 -18.42
CA ASP A 165 -11.94 2.96 -19.63
C ASP A 165 -10.55 2.32 -19.48
N GLU A 166 -10.40 1.10 -20.00
CA GLU A 166 -9.21 0.24 -19.79
C GLU A 166 -8.05 0.56 -20.76
N ASN A 167 -8.17 1.60 -21.62
CA ASN A 167 -7.24 1.85 -22.73
C ASN A 167 -6.57 3.25 -22.76
N ALA A 168 -6.63 4.03 -21.68
CA ALA A 168 -5.89 5.30 -21.60
C ALA A 168 -4.37 5.06 -21.50
N PRO A 169 -3.52 5.74 -22.32
CA PRO A 169 -2.07 5.58 -22.23
C PRO A 169 -1.52 6.20 -20.93
N ILE A 170 -0.50 5.55 -20.36
CA ILE A 170 0.14 6.00 -19.11
C ILE A 170 0.95 7.27 -19.38
N GLU A 171 0.36 8.44 -19.12
CA GLU A 171 1.13 9.65 -18.89
C GLU A 171 1.87 9.57 -17.55
N ILE A 172 3.10 10.05 -17.53
CA ILE A 172 3.95 10.08 -16.33
C ILE A 172 3.38 11.13 -15.39
N ILE A 173 2.72 10.68 -14.32
CA ILE A 173 2.12 11.55 -13.30
C ILE A 173 3.22 12.41 -12.66
N HIS A 174 3.18 13.72 -12.94
CA HIS A 174 4.10 14.68 -12.35
C HIS A 174 3.72 14.93 -10.89
N CYS A 175 4.65 14.64 -9.96
CA CYS A 175 4.36 14.69 -8.53
C CYS A 175 4.09 16.13 -8.05
N PRO A 176 2.97 16.42 -7.36
CA PRO A 176 2.63 17.79 -6.90
C PRO A 176 3.47 18.27 -5.71
N PHE A 177 4.34 17.43 -5.14
CA PHE A 177 5.21 17.81 -4.02
C PHE A 177 6.32 18.81 -4.39
N GLN A 178 6.75 18.84 -5.66
CA GLN A 178 7.76 19.79 -6.16
C GLN A 178 7.38 21.24 -5.78
N SER A 179 6.12 21.60 -6.00
CA SER A 179 5.58 22.94 -5.76
C SER A 179 5.61 23.37 -4.28
N ARG A 180 5.51 22.43 -3.33
CA ARG A 180 5.59 22.73 -1.89
C ARG A 180 7.04 22.87 -1.42
N LEU A 181 7.95 22.05 -1.95
CA LEU A 181 9.39 22.21 -1.71
C LEU A 181 9.90 23.55 -2.31
N GLU A 182 9.48 23.88 -3.52
CA GLU A 182 9.79 25.16 -4.17
C GLU A 182 9.23 26.35 -3.39
N LEU A 183 8.02 26.24 -2.81
CA LEU A 183 7.45 27.30 -1.96
C LEU A 183 8.24 27.50 -0.65
N ILE A 184 8.69 26.41 -0.01
CA ILE A 184 9.50 26.45 1.22
C ILE A 184 10.90 27.02 0.91
N HIS A 185 11.55 26.57 -0.17
CA HIS A 185 12.82 27.14 -0.63
C HIS A 185 12.67 28.62 -1.04
N ALA A 186 11.58 29.01 -1.70
CA ALA A 186 11.31 30.40 -2.03
C ALA A 186 11.13 31.28 -0.77
N GLN A 187 10.43 30.79 0.25
CA GLN A 187 10.29 31.51 1.53
C GLN A 187 11.60 31.60 2.33
N GLN A 188 12.51 30.63 2.20
CA GLN A 188 13.87 30.74 2.77
C GLN A 188 14.74 31.72 1.98
N GLN A 189 14.72 31.68 0.63
CA GLN A 189 15.51 32.57 -0.21
C GLN A 189 15.06 34.04 -0.11
N GLN A 190 13.76 34.31 0.02
CA GLN A 190 13.22 35.66 0.23
C GLN A 190 13.71 36.32 1.54
N ARG A 191 14.24 35.56 2.50
CA ARG A 191 14.76 36.11 3.77
C ARG A 191 16.20 36.62 3.70
N LEU A 192 16.92 36.44 2.58
CA LEU A 192 18.37 36.75 2.53
C LEU A 192 18.79 37.94 1.66
N HIS A 193 18.11 38.29 0.56
CA HIS A 193 18.59 39.36 -0.34
C HIS A 193 17.53 40.36 -0.88
N HIS A 194 17.87 41.64 -0.76
CA HIS A 194 17.48 42.78 -1.60
C HIS A 194 18.76 43.62 -1.77
N PRO A 195 19.16 44.01 -3.01
CA PRO A 195 18.72 45.31 -3.55
C PRO A 195 18.52 45.28 -5.10
N PRO A 196 18.71 46.34 -5.92
CA PRO A 196 17.67 46.86 -6.85
C PRO A 196 17.91 46.55 -8.35
N PRO A 197 16.99 46.94 -9.27
CA PRO A 197 16.85 46.30 -10.59
C PRO A 197 17.62 46.98 -11.75
N VAL A 198 17.84 46.20 -12.82
CA VAL A 198 18.29 46.64 -14.16
C VAL A 198 17.48 45.91 -15.25
N GLU A 199 17.32 46.54 -16.41
CA GLU A 199 16.29 46.29 -17.43
C GLU A 199 16.69 45.28 -18.55
N THR A 200 15.71 44.48 -19.03
CA THR A 200 15.39 43.99 -20.43
C THR A 200 16.50 43.61 -21.47
N PRO A 201 16.20 43.01 -22.65
CA PRO A 201 14.93 42.48 -23.21
C PRO A 201 14.98 41.02 -23.79
N ASN A 202 13.82 40.58 -24.30
CA ASN A 202 13.55 39.28 -24.96
C ASN A 202 14.12 39.10 -26.38
N ALA A 203 14.20 37.83 -26.83
CA ALA A 203 14.11 37.44 -28.24
C ALA A 203 13.38 36.07 -28.37
N PRO A 204 12.48 35.86 -29.37
CA PRO A 204 11.76 34.59 -29.56
C PRO A 204 12.47 33.63 -30.53
N MET A 205 12.17 32.33 -30.42
CA MET A 205 12.70 31.26 -31.28
C MET A 205 11.58 30.69 -32.17
N GLU A 206 11.87 30.47 -33.45
CA GLU A 206 10.93 29.91 -34.44
C GLU A 206 10.82 28.38 -34.34
N THR A 207 9.65 27.83 -34.65
CA THR A 207 9.42 26.38 -34.80
C THR A 207 8.85 26.09 -36.19
N GLN A 208 9.46 25.16 -36.92
CA GLN A 208 9.02 24.75 -38.26
C GLN A 208 8.11 23.52 -38.18
N ASN A 209 6.95 23.57 -38.86
CA ASN A 209 6.08 22.40 -39.07
C ASN A 209 6.42 21.70 -40.39
N ALA A 210 6.50 20.37 -40.37
CA ALA A 210 6.65 19.54 -41.56
C ALA A 210 5.30 18.98 -42.02
N THR A 211 5.01 19.10 -43.32
CA THR A 211 3.81 18.56 -43.99
C THR A 211 4.09 17.17 -44.53
N MET A 212 3.10 16.27 -44.54
CA MET A 212 3.19 14.99 -45.26
C MET A 212 1.88 14.66 -45.98
N GLU A 213 1.96 14.21 -47.23
CA GLU A 213 0.83 14.11 -48.16
C GLU A 213 0.39 12.64 -48.41
N THR A 214 -0.93 12.40 -48.37
CA THR A 214 -1.69 11.48 -49.28
C THR A 214 -1.38 9.95 -49.22
N PRO A 215 -2.18 9.04 -49.86
CA PRO A 215 -3.35 9.26 -50.72
C PRO A 215 -4.65 8.48 -50.39
N ASN A 216 -5.74 8.93 -51.03
CA ASN A 216 -7.06 8.31 -51.07
C ASN A 216 -7.08 6.91 -51.72
N ALA A 217 -8.05 6.08 -51.30
CA ALA A 217 -8.53 4.92 -52.06
C ALA A 217 -10.05 5.00 -52.24
N THR A 218 -10.50 4.92 -53.50
CA THR A 218 -11.91 5.02 -53.91
C THR A 218 -12.62 3.67 -53.79
N MET A 219 -13.81 3.60 -53.22
CA MET A 219 -14.77 2.51 -53.47
C MET A 219 -16.22 3.00 -53.54
N GLU A 220 -17.01 2.31 -54.37
CA GLU A 220 -18.34 2.74 -54.82
C GLU A 220 -19.47 2.33 -53.88
N THR A 221 -20.59 3.06 -53.98
CA THR A 221 -21.87 2.79 -53.31
C THR A 221 -22.58 1.56 -53.89
N PRO A 222 -23.53 0.98 -53.14
CA PRO A 222 -24.93 1.34 -53.39
C PRO A 222 -25.75 1.55 -52.11
N ILE A 223 -26.55 2.63 -52.07
CA ILE A 223 -27.56 2.87 -51.02
C ILE A 223 -28.95 2.77 -51.64
N ALA A 224 -29.85 2.04 -50.98
CA ALA A 224 -31.24 1.90 -51.37
C ALA A 224 -32.10 3.07 -50.84
N SER A 225 -33.13 3.42 -51.60
CA SER A 225 -33.99 4.59 -51.38
C SER A 225 -34.94 4.44 -50.19
N VAL A 226 -35.14 5.54 -49.44
CA VAL A 226 -36.40 5.82 -48.72
C VAL A 226 -36.75 7.31 -48.90
N GLU A 227 -37.97 7.58 -49.34
CA GLU A 227 -38.52 8.93 -49.48
C GLU A 227 -38.93 9.52 -48.12
N THR A 228 -38.73 10.83 -47.90
CA THR A 228 -39.82 11.67 -47.32
C THR A 228 -39.65 13.17 -47.58
N ARG A 229 -40.24 13.62 -48.69
CA ARG A 229 -41.10 14.82 -48.83
C ARG A 229 -40.99 15.93 -47.77
N ASN A 230 -40.56 17.12 -48.19
CA ASN A 230 -41.21 18.39 -47.83
C ASN A 230 -41.02 19.46 -48.94
N ALA A 231 -41.95 20.41 -49.01
CA ALA A 231 -42.25 21.20 -50.22
C ALA A 231 -41.37 22.46 -50.42
N PRO A 232 -41.23 22.95 -51.67
CA PRO A 232 -40.47 24.17 -51.97
C PRO A 232 -41.32 25.43 -51.72
N MET A 233 -40.65 26.50 -51.27
CA MET A 233 -41.22 27.86 -51.28
C MET A 233 -40.42 28.71 -52.27
N GLU A 234 -40.93 28.78 -53.52
CA GLU A 234 -40.49 29.79 -54.48
C GLU A 234 -41.09 31.16 -54.11
N THR A 235 -40.28 32.22 -54.19
CA THR A 235 -40.74 33.58 -54.51
C THR A 235 -39.56 34.39 -55.09
N PRO A 236 -39.80 35.40 -55.94
CA PRO A 236 -38.93 35.62 -57.11
C PRO A 236 -38.02 36.85 -57.00
N ILE A 237 -36.86 36.79 -57.67
CA ILE A 237 -35.96 37.93 -57.85
C ILE A 237 -36.32 38.65 -59.16
N ALA A 238 -36.84 39.88 -59.05
CA ALA A 238 -36.90 40.88 -60.12
C ALA A 238 -37.21 42.27 -59.52
N PRO A 239 -36.85 43.37 -60.19
CA PRO A 239 -35.64 43.60 -60.98
C PRO A 239 -34.87 44.86 -60.51
N VAL A 240 -33.74 45.12 -61.17
CA VAL A 240 -32.91 46.32 -61.04
C VAL A 240 -33.74 47.62 -61.14
N GLU A 241 -33.71 48.45 -60.09
CA GLU A 241 -34.03 49.89 -60.20
C GLU A 241 -32.75 50.73 -60.17
N THR A 242 -32.39 51.24 -61.36
CA THR A 242 -31.46 52.36 -61.54
C THR A 242 -31.96 53.59 -60.80
N PRO A 243 -31.14 54.26 -59.96
CA PRO A 243 -31.48 55.60 -59.46
C PRO A 243 -31.60 56.58 -60.64
N GLN A 244 -32.77 57.18 -60.81
CA GLN A 244 -32.97 58.22 -61.82
C GLN A 244 -32.11 59.45 -61.49
N GLU A 245 -31.38 59.93 -62.49
CA GLU A 245 -30.68 61.22 -62.45
C GLU A 245 -31.72 62.35 -62.52
N SER A 246 -32.18 62.83 -61.36
CA SER A 246 -33.09 63.96 -61.26
C SER A 246 -32.36 65.28 -61.54
N THR A 247 -32.44 65.71 -62.80
CA THR A 247 -31.98 67.03 -63.24
C THR A 247 -32.85 68.16 -62.65
N GLU A 248 -32.59 68.57 -61.41
CA GLU A 248 -33.13 69.83 -60.87
C GLU A 248 -32.33 71.01 -61.43
N SER A 249 -32.89 71.64 -62.46
CA SER A 249 -32.41 72.90 -63.01
C SER A 249 -32.68 74.07 -62.04
N VAL A 250 -31.79 74.29 -61.07
CA VAL A 250 -31.83 75.49 -60.23
C VAL A 250 -31.34 76.70 -61.05
N SER A 251 -32.31 77.43 -61.61
CA SER A 251 -32.09 78.71 -62.27
C SER A 251 -31.68 79.79 -61.25
N ASN A 252 -30.40 79.88 -60.93
CA ASN A 252 -29.87 81.00 -60.15
C ASN A 252 -29.88 82.27 -60.99
N THR A 253 -30.62 83.26 -60.53
CA THR A 253 -30.70 84.59 -61.12
C THR A 253 -29.36 85.32 -61.12
N ASN A 254 -29.11 86.10 -62.17
CA ASN A 254 -27.93 86.96 -62.28
C ASN A 254 -27.97 88.09 -61.24
N ASP A 255 -27.29 87.90 -60.11
CA ASP A 255 -26.80 89.00 -59.27
C ASP A 255 -25.27 89.01 -59.30
N THR A 256 -24.73 89.70 -60.30
CA THR A 256 -23.29 89.96 -60.45
C THR A 256 -22.87 91.07 -59.48
N GLN A 257 -22.88 90.76 -58.18
CA GLN A 257 -22.11 91.55 -57.23
C GLN A 257 -20.63 91.18 -57.38
N ASN A 258 -19.75 92.18 -57.36
CA ASN A 258 -18.30 91.99 -57.32
C ASN A 258 -17.89 91.36 -55.99
N LEU A 259 -18.07 90.04 -55.87
CA LEU A 259 -17.49 89.24 -54.81
C LEU A 259 -15.98 89.37 -54.92
N THR A 260 -15.36 89.79 -53.83
CA THR A 260 -13.90 89.89 -53.72
C THR A 260 -13.27 88.51 -53.87
N ASP A 261 -12.00 88.44 -54.30
CA ASP A 261 -11.26 87.17 -54.43
C ASP A 261 -11.32 86.32 -53.15
N HIS A 262 -11.45 86.97 -52.00
CA HIS A 262 -11.62 86.34 -50.69
C HIS A 262 -12.93 85.54 -50.56
N GLU A 263 -14.05 86.07 -51.06
CA GLU A 263 -15.35 85.40 -51.02
C GLU A 263 -15.43 84.23 -52.00
N ILE A 264 -14.74 84.34 -53.14
CA ILE A 264 -14.52 83.22 -54.06
C ILE A 264 -13.73 82.11 -53.38
N GLN A 265 -12.64 82.43 -52.67
CA GLN A 265 -11.88 81.46 -51.88
C GLN A 265 -12.73 80.80 -50.77
N ILE A 266 -13.55 81.56 -50.05
CA ILE A 266 -14.45 81.01 -49.03
C ILE A 266 -15.46 80.03 -49.65
N ARG A 267 -16.05 80.37 -50.80
CA ARG A 267 -17.01 79.50 -51.51
C ARG A 267 -16.33 78.23 -52.05
N GLU A 268 -15.14 78.33 -52.63
CA GLU A 268 -14.32 77.18 -53.05
C GLU A 268 -13.95 76.29 -51.86
N TYR A 269 -13.53 76.87 -50.73
CA TYR A 269 -13.21 76.14 -49.51
C TYR A 269 -14.43 75.38 -48.95
N GLN A 270 -15.59 76.04 -48.87
CA GLN A 270 -16.83 75.40 -48.45
C GLN A 270 -17.27 74.27 -49.40
N ARG A 271 -17.08 74.45 -50.72
CA ARG A 271 -17.36 73.42 -51.73
C ARG A 271 -16.44 72.21 -51.54
N ARG A 272 -15.12 72.41 -51.41
CA ARG A 272 -14.14 71.35 -51.13
C ARG A 272 -14.47 70.60 -49.84
N ARG A 273 -14.85 71.32 -48.78
CA ARG A 273 -15.23 70.72 -47.50
C ARG A 273 -16.49 69.85 -47.59
N ARG A 274 -17.49 70.25 -48.38
CA ARG A 274 -18.69 69.42 -48.66
C ARG A 274 -18.33 68.16 -49.43
N ILE A 275 -17.58 68.28 -50.52
CA ILE A 275 -17.13 67.14 -51.33
C ILE A 275 -16.32 66.16 -50.48
N GLN A 276 -15.41 66.64 -49.63
CA GLN A 276 -14.62 65.79 -48.74
C GLN A 276 -15.50 65.06 -47.71
N PHE A 277 -16.49 65.74 -47.13
CA PHE A 277 -17.43 65.12 -46.18
C PHE A 277 -18.28 64.03 -46.84
N GLU A 278 -18.74 64.27 -48.07
CA GLU A 278 -19.53 63.32 -48.85
C GLU A 278 -18.71 62.09 -49.29
N LEU A 279 -17.46 62.29 -49.73
CA LEU A 279 -16.52 61.21 -50.01
C LEU A 279 -16.24 60.35 -48.75
N SER A 280 -16.06 60.98 -47.59
CA SER A 280 -15.91 60.25 -46.32
C SER A 280 -17.17 59.46 -45.95
N ARG A 281 -18.37 60.03 -46.15
CA ARG A 281 -19.63 59.32 -45.88
C ARG A 281 -19.81 58.11 -46.80
N ASN A 282 -19.49 58.25 -48.08
CA ASN A 282 -19.60 57.17 -49.06
C ASN A 282 -18.53 56.09 -48.83
N ARG A 283 -17.32 56.44 -48.39
CA ARG A 283 -16.33 55.46 -47.92
C ARG A 283 -16.87 54.66 -46.73
N LEU A 284 -17.42 55.34 -45.71
CA LEU A 284 -17.94 54.68 -44.52
C LEU A 284 -19.13 53.74 -44.82
N SER A 285 -20.04 54.15 -45.71
CA SER A 285 -21.15 53.30 -46.17
C SER A 285 -20.62 52.01 -46.80
N ARG A 286 -19.64 52.15 -47.70
CA ARG A 286 -19.05 51.00 -48.40
C ARG A 286 -18.22 50.10 -47.49
N GLU A 287 -17.55 50.67 -46.49
CA GLU A 287 -16.84 49.89 -45.45
C GLU A 287 -17.84 49.10 -44.59
N ASN A 288 -18.99 49.66 -44.25
CA ASN A 288 -20.07 48.96 -43.54
C ASN A 288 -20.70 47.85 -44.40
N GLU A 289 -20.98 48.10 -45.68
CA GLU A 289 -21.48 47.09 -46.63
C GLU A 289 -20.51 45.90 -46.75
N ILE A 290 -19.20 46.17 -46.92
CA ILE A 290 -18.16 45.12 -46.97
C ILE A 290 -18.04 44.37 -45.65
N MET A 291 -18.22 45.05 -44.51
CA MET A 291 -18.23 44.41 -43.19
C MET A 291 -19.42 43.48 -43.02
N GLN A 292 -20.61 43.91 -43.46
CA GLN A 292 -21.84 43.12 -43.41
C GLN A 292 -21.81 41.91 -44.35
N GLU A 293 -21.26 42.06 -45.56
CA GLU A 293 -21.00 40.93 -46.47
C GLU A 293 -20.02 39.92 -45.84
N ARG A 294 -18.92 40.38 -45.22
CA ARG A 294 -17.97 39.51 -44.51
C ARG A 294 -18.62 38.76 -43.35
N GLU A 295 -19.50 39.40 -42.59
CA GLU A 295 -20.19 38.79 -41.47
C GLU A 295 -21.17 37.69 -41.93
N GLN A 296 -21.91 37.93 -43.03
CA GLN A 296 -22.72 36.89 -43.67
C GLN A 296 -21.86 35.74 -44.23
N GLN A 297 -20.71 36.04 -44.84
CA GLN A 297 -19.80 35.02 -45.37
C GLN A 297 -19.19 34.15 -44.25
N GLN A 298 -18.86 34.76 -43.10
CA GLN A 298 -18.41 34.03 -41.91
C GLN A 298 -19.51 33.15 -41.31
N GLN A 299 -20.76 33.62 -41.24
CA GLN A 299 -21.88 32.79 -40.77
C GLN A 299 -22.13 31.57 -41.68
N GLN A 300 -22.03 31.72 -43.00
CA GLN A 300 -22.12 30.57 -43.92
C GLN A 300 -20.96 29.58 -43.74
N GLN A 301 -19.72 30.05 -43.53
CA GLN A 301 -18.59 29.15 -43.23
C GLN A 301 -18.76 28.41 -41.90
N GLN A 302 -19.26 29.06 -40.84
CA GLN A 302 -19.55 28.39 -39.58
C GLN A 302 -20.64 27.31 -39.70
N GLN A 303 -21.70 27.55 -40.46
CA GLN A 303 -22.72 26.52 -40.71
C GLN A 303 -22.17 25.30 -41.47
N GLN A 304 -21.30 25.50 -42.46
CA GLN A 304 -20.64 24.37 -43.14
C GLN A 304 -19.72 23.58 -42.19
N GLN A 305 -18.93 24.25 -41.34
CA GLN A 305 -18.10 23.55 -40.35
C GLN A 305 -18.93 22.74 -39.34
N GLN A 306 -20.05 23.27 -38.85
CA GLN A 306 -20.94 22.51 -37.94
C GLN A 306 -21.55 21.26 -38.60
N GLN A 307 -21.94 21.35 -39.88
CA GLN A 307 -22.44 20.17 -40.60
C GLN A 307 -21.35 19.11 -40.80
N GLN A 308 -20.11 19.52 -41.05
CA GLN A 308 -18.99 18.60 -41.22
C GLN A 308 -18.65 17.87 -39.90
N GLN A 309 -18.60 18.60 -38.77
CA GLN A 309 -18.41 17.99 -37.44
C GLN A 309 -19.51 17.00 -37.06
N GLN A 310 -20.78 17.28 -37.36
CA GLN A 310 -21.86 16.31 -37.11
C GLN A 310 -21.70 15.02 -37.93
N GLN A 311 -21.13 15.11 -39.13
CA GLN A 311 -20.92 13.95 -39.98
C GLN A 311 -19.74 13.09 -39.51
N GLU A 312 -18.64 13.70 -39.09
CA GLU A 312 -17.50 13.00 -38.46
C GLU A 312 -17.93 12.32 -37.15
N GLN A 313 -18.69 13.00 -36.30
CA GLN A 313 -19.14 12.45 -35.01
C GLN A 313 -20.09 11.25 -35.16
N GLN A 314 -20.91 11.19 -36.22
CA GLN A 314 -21.67 9.98 -36.56
C GLN A 314 -20.78 8.83 -37.04
N GLN A 315 -19.69 9.14 -37.75
CA GLN A 315 -18.78 8.14 -38.31
C GLN A 315 -17.90 7.51 -37.21
N GLU A 316 -17.38 8.31 -36.27
CA GLU A 316 -16.70 7.82 -35.07
C GLU A 316 -17.61 6.89 -34.23
N GLN A 317 -18.86 7.30 -33.98
CA GLN A 317 -19.78 6.50 -33.17
C GLN A 317 -20.08 5.13 -33.81
N GLN A 318 -20.12 5.06 -35.14
CA GLN A 318 -20.28 3.79 -35.86
C GLN A 318 -19.02 2.91 -35.77
N GLN A 319 -17.83 3.52 -35.83
CA GLN A 319 -16.56 2.80 -35.73
C GLN A 319 -16.31 2.25 -34.31
N GLN A 320 -16.64 3.04 -33.28
CA GLN A 320 -16.54 2.63 -31.87
C GLN A 320 -17.45 1.44 -31.56
N GLN A 321 -18.67 1.42 -32.09
CA GLN A 321 -19.61 0.31 -31.92
C GLN A 321 -19.13 -0.99 -32.59
N GLN A 322 -18.40 -0.88 -33.71
CA GLN A 322 -17.81 -2.03 -34.39
C GLN A 322 -16.59 -2.60 -33.62
N GLN A 323 -15.79 -1.73 -33.00
CA GLN A 323 -14.67 -2.12 -32.14
C GLN A 323 -15.15 -2.87 -30.88
N GLN A 324 -16.24 -2.40 -30.26
CA GLN A 324 -16.81 -3.00 -29.05
C GLN A 324 -17.35 -4.43 -29.29
N GLN A 325 -17.94 -4.71 -30.45
CA GLN A 325 -18.31 -6.09 -30.85
C GLN A 325 -17.09 -7.00 -31.00
N GLN A 326 -15.96 -6.48 -31.48
CA GLN A 326 -14.75 -7.27 -31.71
C GLN A 326 -14.07 -7.66 -30.38
N GLN A 327 -14.05 -6.76 -29.39
CA GLN A 327 -13.61 -7.06 -28.01
C GLN A 327 -14.48 -8.16 -27.35
N GLN A 328 -15.81 -8.10 -27.51
CA GLN A 328 -16.71 -9.10 -26.92
C GLN A 328 -16.46 -10.51 -27.47
N GLN A 329 -16.13 -10.66 -28.76
CA GLN A 329 -15.74 -11.96 -29.33
C GLN A 329 -14.42 -12.48 -28.76
N GLN A 330 -13.43 -11.61 -28.52
CA GLN A 330 -12.15 -12.01 -27.92
C GLN A 330 -12.33 -12.52 -26.48
N GLN A 331 -13.11 -11.84 -25.64
CA GLN A 331 -13.37 -12.29 -24.26
C GLN A 331 -14.03 -13.68 -24.21
N GLN A 332 -15.02 -13.96 -25.06
CA GLN A 332 -15.64 -15.29 -25.10
C GLN A 332 -14.64 -16.40 -25.48
N GLN A 333 -13.71 -16.11 -26.39
CA GLN A 333 -12.70 -17.07 -26.80
C GLN A 333 -11.67 -17.35 -25.68
N GLN A 334 -11.31 -16.32 -24.91
CA GLN A 334 -10.44 -16.43 -23.74
C GLN A 334 -11.08 -17.28 -22.62
N GLN A 335 -12.36 -17.04 -22.30
CA GLN A 335 -13.08 -17.81 -21.27
C GLN A 335 -13.15 -19.31 -21.62
N GLN A 336 -13.44 -19.67 -22.88
CA GLN A 336 -13.40 -21.09 -23.30
C GLN A 336 -12.01 -21.72 -23.18
N GLN A 337 -10.95 -20.96 -23.41
CA GLN A 337 -9.58 -21.46 -23.31
C GLN A 337 -9.17 -21.66 -21.84
N GLU A 338 -9.57 -20.75 -20.96
CA GLU A 338 -9.34 -20.86 -19.52
C GLU A 338 -10.16 -21.99 -18.87
N GLU A 339 -11.43 -22.15 -19.23
CA GLU A 339 -12.25 -23.26 -18.74
C GLU A 339 -11.67 -24.62 -19.17
N ARG A 340 -11.22 -24.75 -20.42
CA ARG A 340 -10.49 -25.95 -20.89
C ARG A 340 -9.20 -26.18 -20.10
N ARG A 341 -8.42 -25.14 -19.82
CA ARG A 341 -7.20 -25.23 -19.01
C ARG A 341 -7.50 -25.70 -17.58
N ARG A 342 -8.59 -25.20 -16.98
CA ARG A 342 -9.06 -25.58 -15.64
C ARG A 342 -9.51 -27.04 -15.58
N GLN A 343 -10.21 -27.54 -16.60
CA GLN A 343 -10.59 -28.97 -16.71
C GLN A 343 -9.36 -29.89 -16.81
N ILE A 344 -8.35 -29.51 -17.59
CA ILE A 344 -7.07 -30.25 -17.69
C ILE A 344 -6.35 -30.29 -16.33
N LEU A 345 -6.28 -29.15 -15.64
CA LEU A 345 -5.64 -29.05 -14.33
C LEU A 345 -6.33 -29.96 -13.29
N GLN A 346 -7.67 -29.99 -13.28
CA GLN A 346 -8.43 -30.88 -12.38
C GLN A 346 -8.15 -32.37 -12.64
N GLN A 347 -8.02 -32.79 -13.91
CA GLN A 347 -7.64 -34.17 -14.22
C GLN A 347 -6.23 -34.52 -13.71
N GLN A 348 -5.27 -33.60 -13.85
CA GLN A 348 -3.90 -33.79 -13.33
C GLN A 348 -3.87 -33.92 -11.81
N VAL A 349 -4.58 -33.04 -11.08
CA VAL A 349 -4.67 -33.11 -9.60
C VAL A 349 -5.27 -34.44 -9.14
N LEU A 350 -6.35 -34.90 -9.78
CA LEU A 350 -6.97 -36.21 -9.51
C LEU A 350 -6.02 -37.39 -9.77
N GLN A 351 -5.16 -37.29 -10.78
CA GLN A 351 -4.17 -38.32 -11.09
C GLN A 351 -3.04 -38.35 -10.04
N VAL A 352 -2.54 -37.19 -9.61
CA VAL A 352 -1.53 -37.06 -8.55
C VAL A 352 -2.05 -37.57 -7.21
N GLN A 353 -3.30 -37.25 -6.83
CA GLN A 353 -3.91 -37.75 -5.60
C GLN A 353 -4.01 -39.28 -5.58
N ARG A 354 -4.40 -39.93 -6.69
CA ARG A 354 -4.41 -41.40 -6.79
C ARG A 354 -3.02 -41.99 -6.61
N LEU A 355 -2.00 -41.40 -7.26
CA LEU A 355 -0.61 -41.83 -7.13
C LEU A 355 -0.10 -41.72 -5.68
N GLN A 356 -0.38 -40.61 -5.00
CA GLN A 356 -0.04 -40.45 -3.58
C GLN A 356 -0.76 -41.47 -2.69
N GLN A 357 -2.04 -41.74 -2.94
CA GLN A 357 -2.80 -42.74 -2.17
C GLN A 357 -2.26 -44.16 -2.43
N GLN A 358 -1.90 -44.50 -3.67
CA GLN A 358 -1.24 -45.75 -4.01
C GLN A 358 0.13 -45.87 -3.32
N LEU A 359 0.92 -44.80 -3.29
CA LEU A 359 2.22 -44.78 -2.61
C LEU A 359 2.09 -44.97 -1.10
N ARG A 360 1.16 -44.27 -0.44
CA ARG A 360 0.86 -44.47 0.99
C ARG A 360 0.43 -45.91 1.29
N ASN A 361 -0.46 -46.49 0.48
CA ASN A 361 -0.88 -47.88 0.62
C ASN A 361 0.28 -48.86 0.36
N HIS A 362 1.21 -48.54 -0.55
CA HIS A 362 2.37 -49.38 -0.83
C HIS A 362 3.44 -49.31 0.28
N ILE A 363 3.68 -48.14 0.87
CA ILE A 363 4.53 -47.99 2.05
C ILE A 363 3.93 -48.79 3.21
N ARG A 364 2.63 -48.61 3.49
CA ARG A 364 1.92 -49.33 4.56
C ARG A 364 1.88 -50.85 4.37
N ASN A 365 1.89 -51.34 3.13
CA ASN A 365 1.91 -52.78 2.85
C ASN A 365 3.33 -53.38 2.74
N SER A 366 4.35 -52.58 2.41
CA SER A 366 5.74 -53.05 2.30
C SER A 366 6.48 -52.97 3.63
N GLN A 367 6.17 -51.98 4.46
CA GLN A 367 6.49 -51.96 5.87
C GLN A 367 5.45 -52.78 6.63
N ASN A 368 5.75 -54.06 6.87
CA ASN A 368 4.99 -54.94 7.76
C ASN A 368 5.23 -54.54 9.24
N ILE A 369 4.99 -53.27 9.56
CA ILE A 369 5.23 -52.57 10.83
C ILE A 369 3.88 -52.29 11.52
N ASP A 370 2.84 -53.08 11.22
CA ASP A 370 1.60 -53.17 12.02
C ASP A 370 1.78 -54.08 13.27
N GLN A 371 3.02 -54.34 13.68
CA GLN A 371 3.39 -54.94 14.97
C GLN A 371 4.65 -54.29 15.59
N PHE A 372 4.64 -52.96 15.74
CA PHE A 372 5.12 -52.43 17.02
C PHE A 372 3.99 -52.65 18.03
N ASP A 373 4.18 -53.65 18.89
CA ASP A 373 3.29 -53.94 20.02
C ASP A 373 3.27 -52.72 20.95
N ASP A 374 2.25 -51.88 20.81
CA ASP A 374 1.80 -50.90 21.82
C ASP A 374 1.19 -51.61 23.06
N ASN A 375 1.43 -52.92 23.16
CA ASN A 375 1.23 -53.80 24.30
C ASN A 375 2.45 -53.83 25.23
N THR A 376 3.41 -52.90 25.05
CA THR A 376 4.38 -52.56 26.10
C THR A 376 3.65 -51.78 27.19
N GLN A 377 2.88 -52.53 28.00
CA GLN A 377 2.09 -52.08 29.15
C GLN A 377 2.94 -51.53 30.32
N SER A 378 4.15 -51.02 30.05
CA SER A 378 4.77 -50.03 30.92
C SER A 378 3.92 -48.77 30.85
N SER A 379 3.01 -48.61 31.82
CA SER A 379 2.32 -47.33 32.06
C SER A 379 3.34 -46.21 31.91
N PRO A 380 3.14 -45.25 31.00
CA PRO A 380 4.16 -44.26 30.67
C PRO A 380 4.63 -43.62 31.96
N GLN A 381 5.91 -43.79 32.29
CA GLN A 381 6.45 -43.32 33.57
C GLN A 381 6.20 -41.82 33.63
N LYS A 382 5.32 -41.39 34.54
CA LYS A 382 4.88 -40.00 34.63
C LYS A 382 6.13 -39.14 34.76
N HIS A 383 6.42 -38.37 33.71
CA HIS A 383 7.63 -37.58 33.64
C HIS A 383 7.61 -36.57 34.79
N GLN A 384 8.60 -36.66 35.68
CA GLN A 384 8.72 -35.76 36.82
C GLN A 384 9.60 -34.60 36.43
N ILE A 385 9.07 -33.39 36.59
CA ILE A 385 9.83 -32.16 36.47
C ILE A 385 10.76 -32.05 37.69
N GLU A 386 12.02 -31.68 37.48
CA GLU A 386 12.98 -31.48 38.57
C GLU A 386 12.56 -30.30 39.47
N ASP A 387 12.78 -30.42 40.78
CA ASP A 387 12.54 -29.34 41.73
C ASP A 387 13.78 -28.43 41.85
N ALA A 388 13.62 -27.15 41.52
CA ALA A 388 14.64 -26.12 41.73
C ALA A 388 14.71 -25.62 43.19
N GLY A 389 13.82 -26.13 44.06
CA GLY A 389 13.79 -25.83 45.48
C GLY A 389 12.98 -24.58 45.79
N ASN A 390 13.44 -23.82 46.78
CA ASN A 390 12.69 -22.70 47.35
C ASN A 390 13.12 -21.36 46.75
N ILE A 391 12.13 -20.56 46.29
CA ILE A 391 12.36 -19.20 45.81
C ILE A 391 11.50 -18.24 46.65
N ILE A 392 12.11 -17.15 47.11
CA ILE A 392 11.40 -16.14 47.90
C ILE A 392 10.52 -15.30 46.98
N LEU A 393 9.21 -15.25 47.24
CA LEU A 393 8.28 -14.32 46.61
C LEU A 393 7.77 -13.32 47.65
N THR A 394 7.81 -12.03 47.31
CA THR A 394 7.19 -10.97 48.11
C THR A 394 5.78 -10.69 47.61
N ASN A 395 4.92 -10.08 48.44
CA ASN A 395 3.59 -9.64 48.01
C ASN A 395 3.65 -8.58 46.89
N GLU A 396 4.79 -7.88 46.80
CA GLU A 396 5.13 -6.87 45.80
C GLU A 396 5.71 -7.47 44.50
N THR A 397 5.91 -8.80 44.43
CA THR A 397 6.46 -9.43 43.22
C THR A 397 5.40 -9.46 42.12
N MET A 398 5.63 -8.65 41.09
CA MET A 398 4.81 -8.58 39.88
C MET A 398 5.29 -9.57 38.82
N GLY A 399 4.38 -10.01 37.98
CA GLY A 399 4.67 -10.78 36.77
C GLY A 399 3.87 -10.22 35.59
N TYR A 400 4.36 -10.48 34.38
CA TYR A 400 3.77 -10.02 33.14
C TYR A 400 2.75 -11.03 32.62
N ASP A 401 1.49 -10.59 32.51
CA ASP A 401 0.45 -11.26 31.74
C ASP A 401 0.31 -10.61 30.34
N PRO A 402 0.21 -11.39 29.24
CA PRO A 402 0.07 -10.85 27.89
C PRO A 402 -1.19 -10.01 27.63
N ILE A 403 -2.23 -10.13 28.47
CA ILE A 403 -3.52 -9.44 28.35
C ILE A 403 -3.55 -8.25 29.32
N ASP A 404 -3.26 -8.49 30.60
CA ASP A 404 -3.44 -7.51 31.68
C ASP A 404 -2.18 -6.70 32.03
N GLY A 405 -1.00 -7.09 31.53
CA GLY A 405 0.27 -6.42 31.81
C GLY A 405 0.87 -6.84 33.16
N ASP A 406 1.39 -5.89 33.94
CA ASP A 406 2.02 -6.19 35.22
C ASP A 406 0.96 -6.48 36.31
N VAL A 407 0.86 -7.73 36.74
CA VAL A 407 -0.09 -8.22 37.75
C VAL A 407 0.65 -8.80 38.95
N SER A 408 0.07 -8.72 40.16
CA SER A 408 0.65 -9.36 41.36
C SER A 408 0.52 -10.89 41.26
N ILE A 409 1.66 -11.60 41.35
CA ILE A 409 1.74 -13.07 41.22
C ILE A 409 0.80 -13.78 42.19
N GLN A 410 0.74 -13.31 43.44
CA GLN A 410 -0.11 -13.95 44.44
C GLN A 410 -1.60 -13.77 44.14
N SER A 411 -2.02 -12.60 43.66
CA SER A 411 -3.41 -12.35 43.27
C SER A 411 -3.81 -13.23 42.10
N PHE A 412 -2.97 -13.30 41.07
CA PHE A 412 -3.19 -14.14 39.88
C PHE A 412 -3.34 -15.62 40.24
N ILE A 413 -2.44 -16.18 41.05
CA ILE A 413 -2.55 -17.59 41.47
C ILE A 413 -3.77 -17.84 42.39
N LYS A 414 -4.15 -16.87 43.25
CA LYS A 414 -5.31 -16.99 44.14
C LYS A 414 -6.65 -16.95 43.39
N GLU A 415 -6.71 -16.31 42.23
CA GLU A 415 -7.92 -16.21 41.41
C GLU A 415 -8.36 -17.57 40.85
N ASN A 416 -7.45 -18.33 40.24
CA ASN A 416 -7.73 -19.67 39.74
C ASN A 416 -6.56 -20.64 40.02
N PRO A 417 -6.42 -21.15 41.27
CA PRO A 417 -5.25 -21.93 41.70
C PRO A 417 -5.11 -23.30 41.03
N LYS A 418 -6.09 -23.76 40.24
CA LYS A 418 -5.98 -25.01 39.47
C LYS A 418 -5.39 -24.81 38.08
N ASP A 419 -5.54 -23.62 37.53
CA ASP A 419 -5.31 -23.33 36.12
C ASP A 419 -4.19 -22.30 35.91
N ASN A 420 -4.15 -21.25 36.74
CA ASN A 420 -3.18 -20.18 36.65
C ASN A 420 -1.79 -20.70 37.06
N ILE A 421 -0.78 -20.38 36.26
CA ILE A 421 0.61 -20.77 36.46
C ILE A 421 1.56 -19.61 36.17
N VAL A 422 2.73 -19.64 36.81
CA VAL A 422 3.76 -18.62 36.66
C VAL A 422 5.10 -19.27 36.30
N PHE A 423 5.70 -18.75 35.23
CA PHE A 423 7.05 -19.08 34.79
C PHE A 423 8.03 -17.98 35.22
N ARG A 424 8.98 -18.29 36.10
CA ARG A 424 10.15 -17.45 36.34
C ARG A 424 11.19 -17.71 35.24
N MET A 425 11.76 -16.65 34.68
CA MET A 425 12.92 -16.75 33.81
C MET A 425 13.85 -15.57 34.12
N ASN A 426 15.06 -15.86 34.61
CA ASN A 426 15.93 -14.88 35.26
C ASN A 426 15.17 -14.16 36.41
N GLU A 427 15.14 -12.83 36.42
CA GLU A 427 14.42 -12.02 37.42
C GLU A 427 13.01 -11.60 36.98
N HIS A 428 12.51 -12.13 35.87
CA HIS A 428 11.17 -11.84 35.36
C HIS A 428 10.22 -13.02 35.56
N TYR A 429 8.94 -12.71 35.71
CA TYR A 429 7.86 -13.69 35.88
C TYR A 429 6.84 -13.49 34.77
N TYR A 430 6.36 -14.58 34.18
CA TYR A 430 5.41 -14.61 33.08
C TYR A 430 4.19 -15.44 33.49
N MET A 431 3.00 -14.90 33.24
CA MET A 431 1.72 -15.50 33.62
C MET A 431 1.09 -16.25 32.46
N ALA A 432 0.46 -17.39 32.75
CA ALA A 432 -0.27 -18.19 31.79
C ALA A 432 -1.34 -19.06 32.48
N SER A 433 -2.19 -19.72 31.70
CA SER A 433 -3.13 -20.72 32.18
C SER A 433 -2.91 -22.09 31.55
N LYS A 434 -3.19 -23.17 32.30
CA LYS A 434 -3.12 -24.55 31.80
C LYS A 434 -4.15 -24.77 30.69
N GLU A 435 -5.34 -24.19 30.78
CA GLU A 435 -6.37 -24.25 29.73
C GLU A 435 -5.88 -23.67 28.40
N ARG A 436 -5.22 -22.50 28.41
CA ARG A 436 -4.63 -21.90 27.20
C ARG A 436 -3.53 -22.79 26.61
N ILE A 437 -2.64 -23.33 27.43
CA ILE A 437 -1.63 -24.28 26.94
C ILE A 437 -2.28 -25.54 26.36
N LYS A 438 -3.39 -26.01 26.95
CA LYS A 438 -4.10 -27.23 26.56
C LYS A 438 -4.83 -27.13 25.22
N SER A 439 -5.30 -25.94 24.82
CA SER A 439 -5.82 -25.72 23.47
C SER A 439 -4.70 -25.74 22.42
N MET A 440 -3.49 -25.31 22.79
CA MET A 440 -2.35 -25.17 21.89
C MET A 440 -1.56 -26.46 21.62
N ILE A 441 -1.83 -27.56 22.33
CA ILE A 441 -1.14 -28.86 22.15
C ILE A 441 -1.94 -29.90 21.34
N GLN A 442 -3.06 -29.50 20.73
CA GLN A 442 -3.94 -30.41 19.99
C GLN A 442 -3.30 -30.81 18.65
N LEU A 443 -2.70 -32.00 18.61
CA LEU A 443 -2.03 -32.52 17.40
C LEU A 443 -3.00 -32.64 16.24
N GLY A 444 -2.58 -32.20 15.05
CA GLY A 444 -3.41 -32.21 13.85
C GLY A 444 -4.53 -31.16 13.82
N GLU A 445 -4.74 -30.36 14.87
CA GLU A 445 -5.51 -29.11 14.75
C GLU A 445 -4.64 -28.02 14.16
N LYS A 446 -5.26 -27.13 13.38
CA LYS A 446 -4.59 -25.92 12.88
C LYS A 446 -4.20 -25.02 14.06
N ASP A 447 -3.09 -24.31 13.89
CA ASP A 447 -2.56 -23.36 14.87
C ASP A 447 -2.09 -23.97 16.21
N ASN A 448 -1.93 -25.30 16.26
CA ASN A 448 -1.22 -25.94 17.37
C ASN A 448 0.26 -25.50 17.42
N SER A 449 0.81 -25.47 18.63
CA SER A 449 2.16 -25.01 18.96
C SER A 449 3.16 -26.15 19.19
N VAL A 450 2.92 -27.32 18.58
CA VAL A 450 3.82 -28.47 18.64
C VAL A 450 4.81 -28.43 17.48
N PHE A 451 6.09 -28.66 17.81
CA PHE A 451 7.20 -28.63 16.88
C PHE A 451 8.09 -29.87 17.04
N TYR A 452 8.82 -30.18 15.99
CA TYR A 452 9.78 -31.27 15.88
C TYR A 452 11.14 -30.68 15.51
N GLY A 453 12.22 -31.27 15.99
CA GLY A 453 13.57 -30.85 15.62
C GLY A 453 13.91 -31.28 14.20
N CYS A 454 14.72 -30.50 13.50
CA CYS A 454 15.19 -30.81 12.14
C CYS A 454 16.72 -30.82 12.09
N MET A 455 17.28 -31.84 11.45
CA MET A 455 18.72 -32.10 11.39
C MET A 455 19.50 -31.14 10.48
N CYS A 456 18.82 -30.41 9.60
CA CYS A 456 19.45 -29.54 8.64
C CYS A 456 18.62 -28.28 8.36
N GLU A 457 19.29 -27.31 7.77
CA GLU A 457 18.70 -26.17 7.09
C GLU A 457 18.50 -26.59 5.63
N ILE A 458 17.25 -26.70 5.15
CA ILE A 458 17.02 -27.11 3.75
C ILE A 458 17.05 -25.86 2.88
N VAL A 459 18.21 -25.61 2.27
CA VAL A 459 18.43 -24.51 1.33
C VAL A 459 17.78 -24.87 -0.01
N GLY A 460 16.51 -24.51 -0.18
CA GLY A 460 15.75 -24.83 -1.39
C GLY A 460 14.34 -24.24 -1.41
N ASN A 461 13.65 -24.39 -2.53
CA ASN A 461 12.26 -23.96 -2.69
C ASN A 461 11.31 -25.00 -2.07
N TRP A 462 10.53 -24.57 -1.08
CA TRP A 462 9.57 -25.39 -0.33
C TRP A 462 8.30 -25.75 -1.10
N THR A 463 8.08 -25.18 -2.29
CA THR A 463 6.97 -25.60 -3.17
C THR A 463 7.32 -26.82 -4.02
N ASP A 464 8.60 -27.20 -4.10
CA ASP A 464 9.05 -28.33 -4.91
C ASP A 464 8.80 -29.68 -4.18
N PRO A 465 8.14 -30.66 -4.84
CA PRO A 465 7.86 -31.96 -4.24
C PRO A 465 9.10 -32.75 -3.81
N GLU A 466 10.25 -32.50 -4.43
CA GLU A 466 11.53 -33.14 -4.09
C GLU A 466 12.02 -32.68 -2.70
N THR A 467 11.88 -31.38 -2.39
CA THR A 467 12.16 -30.81 -1.07
C THR A 467 11.25 -31.43 0.00
N TRP A 468 9.98 -31.68 -0.32
CA TRP A 468 9.04 -32.37 0.58
C TRP A 468 9.40 -33.85 0.83
N ALA A 469 10.00 -34.55 -0.12
CA ALA A 469 10.43 -35.94 0.07
C ALA A 469 11.58 -36.07 1.09
N LEU A 470 12.35 -35.00 1.33
CA LEU A 470 13.42 -35.00 2.33
C LEU A 470 12.91 -34.90 3.77
N LEU A 471 11.69 -34.39 4.00
CA LEU A 471 11.11 -34.13 5.32
C LEU A 471 11.13 -35.36 6.25
N GLU A 472 10.82 -36.54 5.70
CA GLU A 472 10.79 -37.81 6.45
C GLU A 472 12.18 -38.24 6.94
N HIS A 473 13.25 -37.68 6.37
CA HIS A 473 14.64 -37.99 6.71
C HIS A 473 15.35 -36.86 7.48
N THR A 474 14.83 -35.63 7.43
CA THR A 474 15.43 -34.47 8.09
C THR A 474 14.78 -34.15 9.44
N VAL A 475 13.49 -34.44 9.61
CA VAL A 475 12.76 -34.23 10.87
C VAL A 475 13.06 -35.38 11.85
N ILE A 476 13.14 -35.04 13.13
CA ILE A 476 13.38 -35.97 14.25
C ILE A 476 12.04 -36.22 14.97
N PRO A 477 11.19 -37.17 14.52
CA PRO A 477 9.83 -37.35 15.03
C PRO A 477 9.77 -37.83 16.49
N GLN A 478 10.87 -38.38 17.02
CA GLN A 478 10.95 -38.96 18.36
C GLN A 478 10.91 -37.91 19.47
N THR A 479 11.42 -36.70 19.21
CA THR A 479 11.47 -35.62 20.21
C THR A 479 10.56 -34.48 19.78
N ARG A 480 9.55 -34.20 20.62
CA ARG A 480 8.59 -33.12 20.41
C ARG A 480 8.87 -31.95 21.34
N TYR A 481 8.66 -30.77 20.82
CA TYR A 481 8.88 -29.49 21.47
C TYR A 481 7.57 -28.69 21.46
N PHE A 482 7.43 -27.79 22.43
CA PHE A 482 6.33 -26.83 22.48
C PHE A 482 6.91 -25.44 22.25
N ASN A 483 6.25 -24.65 21.39
CA ASN A 483 6.62 -23.26 21.19
C ASN A 483 5.99 -22.38 22.29
N ILE A 484 6.72 -22.22 23.38
CA ILE A 484 6.29 -21.47 24.57
C ILE A 484 6.25 -19.95 24.33
N GLN A 485 6.83 -19.43 23.24
CA GLN A 485 6.71 -18.02 22.87
C GLN A 485 5.23 -17.61 22.65
N GLN A 486 4.39 -18.55 22.21
CA GLN A 486 2.97 -18.33 21.92
C GLN A 486 2.10 -18.06 23.18
N ILE A 487 2.65 -18.27 24.39
CA ILE A 487 2.06 -17.82 25.65
C ILE A 487 2.75 -16.57 26.25
N GLY A 488 3.57 -15.86 25.46
CA GLY A 488 4.14 -14.56 25.82
C GLY A 488 5.55 -14.59 26.42
N LEU A 489 6.20 -15.76 26.49
CA LEU A 489 7.58 -15.86 26.97
C LEU A 489 8.59 -15.44 25.89
N PRO A 490 9.74 -14.85 26.25
CA PRO A 490 10.75 -14.37 25.30
C PRO A 490 11.70 -15.47 24.78
N ILE A 491 11.30 -16.74 24.87
CA ILE A 491 12.04 -17.92 24.41
C ILE A 491 11.12 -18.82 23.59
N ARG A 492 11.64 -19.57 22.63
CA ARG A 492 10.81 -20.39 21.74
C ARG A 492 10.50 -21.77 22.28
N TYR A 493 11.51 -22.62 22.55
CA TYR A 493 11.26 -24.06 22.66
C TYR A 493 11.58 -24.66 24.03
N VAL A 494 10.67 -25.51 24.49
CA VAL A 494 10.79 -26.41 25.64
C VAL A 494 10.36 -27.82 25.23
N HIS A 495 10.70 -28.85 26.00
CA HIS A 495 10.24 -30.21 25.68
C HIS A 495 8.73 -30.38 25.93
N LEU A 496 8.02 -31.02 25.00
CA LEU A 496 6.57 -31.24 25.12
C LEU A 496 6.20 -32.15 26.32
N LYS A 497 7.09 -33.06 26.72
CA LYS A 497 6.92 -33.89 27.93
C LYS A 497 6.86 -33.05 29.22
N ASP A 498 7.58 -31.94 29.29
CA ASP A 498 7.58 -31.05 30.45
C ASP A 498 6.24 -30.31 30.50
N ILE A 499 5.72 -29.88 29.34
CA ILE A 499 4.37 -29.30 29.22
C ILE A 499 3.27 -30.27 29.67
N TYR A 500 3.32 -31.55 29.27
CA TYR A 500 2.36 -32.54 29.79
C TYR A 500 2.46 -32.68 31.31
N ALA A 501 3.66 -32.70 31.88
CA ALA A 501 3.86 -32.77 33.32
C ALA A 501 3.37 -31.51 34.08
N ILE A 502 3.39 -30.32 33.46
CA ILE A 502 2.73 -29.10 33.98
C ILE A 502 1.20 -29.27 33.99
N LEU A 503 0.63 -29.74 32.88
CA LEU A 503 -0.82 -29.87 32.70
C LEU A 503 -1.42 -30.96 33.60
N GLU A 504 -0.67 -32.01 33.90
CA GLU A 504 -1.04 -33.10 34.82
C GLU A 504 -0.55 -32.90 36.26
N GLY A 505 0.18 -31.81 36.52
CA GLY A 505 0.80 -31.50 37.81
C GLY A 505 -0.07 -30.59 38.68
N GLU A 506 0.07 -30.72 39.99
CA GLU A 506 -0.59 -29.81 40.96
C GLU A 506 0.19 -28.50 41.17
N HIS A 507 1.42 -28.40 40.67
CA HIS A 507 2.24 -27.19 40.80
C HIS A 507 1.71 -26.03 39.94
N ASN A 508 1.95 -24.81 40.42
CA ASN A 508 1.66 -23.54 39.74
C ASN A 508 2.90 -22.70 39.44
N TYR A 509 4.06 -23.09 39.98
CA TYR A 509 5.28 -22.28 39.97
C TYR A 509 6.41 -23.06 39.29
N PHE A 510 6.92 -22.49 38.20
CA PHE A 510 7.92 -23.12 37.35
C PHE A 510 9.05 -22.14 37.07
N ILE A 511 10.29 -22.59 37.04
CA ILE A 511 11.43 -21.82 36.56
C ILE A 511 11.90 -22.40 35.23
N ILE A 512 12.25 -21.52 34.28
CA ILE A 512 12.81 -21.90 33.00
C ILE A 512 14.27 -21.46 32.94
N GLU A 513 15.14 -22.42 32.70
CA GLU A 513 16.58 -22.24 32.70
C GLU A 513 17.19 -22.74 31.40
N LYS A 514 18.28 -22.10 30.97
CA LYS A 514 19.12 -22.61 29.89
C LYS A 514 19.92 -23.83 30.42
N PRO A 515 19.84 -25.01 29.79
CA PRO A 515 20.58 -26.18 30.24
C PRO A 515 22.10 -25.95 30.20
N ALA A 516 22.83 -26.58 31.12
CA ALA A 516 24.30 -26.49 31.16
C ALA A 516 24.94 -27.17 29.93
N ASP A 517 24.34 -28.26 29.47
CA ASP A 517 24.71 -29.11 28.33
C ASP A 517 23.76 -28.90 27.13
N TYR A 518 23.29 -27.66 26.95
CA TYR A 518 22.31 -27.32 25.91
C TYR A 518 22.79 -27.70 24.49
N THR A 519 21.89 -28.31 23.73
CA THR A 519 22.06 -28.55 22.29
C THR A 519 21.30 -27.50 21.51
N ILE A 520 21.94 -26.90 20.50
CA ILE A 520 21.26 -26.06 19.51
C ILE A 520 20.64 -26.99 18.47
N ILE A 521 19.33 -26.91 18.29
CA ILE A 521 18.66 -27.59 17.18
C ILE A 521 18.80 -26.69 15.95
N PRO A 522 19.32 -27.18 14.81
CA PRO A 522 19.56 -26.34 13.62
C PRO A 522 18.32 -25.62 13.12
N SER A 523 17.16 -26.28 13.15
CA SER A 523 15.89 -25.68 12.76
C SER A 523 14.71 -26.51 13.28
N PHE A 524 13.49 -25.96 13.23
CA PHE A 524 12.29 -26.64 13.72
C PHE A 524 11.21 -26.77 12.64
N ALA A 525 10.38 -27.79 12.81
CA ALA A 525 9.28 -28.19 11.95
C ALA A 525 7.97 -28.14 12.74
N SER A 526 6.95 -27.39 12.31
CA SER A 526 5.65 -27.42 12.99
C SER A 526 4.86 -28.70 12.65
N ASP A 527 4.09 -29.19 13.62
CA ASP A 527 3.14 -30.31 13.43
C ASP A 527 2.18 -30.05 12.26
N ASN A 528 1.80 -28.78 12.07
CA ASN A 528 0.98 -28.32 10.96
C ASN A 528 1.57 -28.62 9.58
N VAL A 529 2.90 -28.59 9.41
CA VAL A 529 3.53 -28.95 8.13
C VAL A 529 3.47 -30.47 7.90
N LEU A 530 3.67 -31.27 8.95
CA LEU A 530 3.67 -32.73 8.86
C LEU A 530 2.28 -33.31 8.62
N ASN A 531 1.25 -32.78 9.30
CA ASN A 531 -0.10 -33.36 9.28
C ASN A 531 -1.03 -32.77 8.21
N HIS A 532 -0.86 -31.50 7.81
CA HIS A 532 -1.78 -30.85 6.84
C HIS A 532 -1.27 -30.83 5.40
N GLY A 533 0.00 -31.17 5.16
CA GLY A 533 0.57 -31.36 3.82
C GLY A 533 0.84 -30.08 3.01
N ILE A 534 1.13 -30.28 1.72
CA ILE A 534 1.52 -29.22 0.78
C ILE A 534 0.41 -28.17 0.69
N GLY A 535 0.71 -26.93 1.07
CA GLY A 535 -0.26 -25.82 1.12
C GLY A 535 -0.65 -25.36 2.53
N SER A 536 -0.06 -25.94 3.60
CA SER A 536 -0.08 -25.38 4.95
C SER A 536 0.77 -24.09 5.01
N MET A 537 0.22 -22.99 4.49
CA MET A 537 0.93 -21.76 4.08
C MET A 537 1.54 -20.91 5.21
N SER A 538 1.42 -21.31 6.49
CA SER A 538 1.96 -20.56 7.63
C SER A 538 3.26 -21.15 8.22
N GLY A 539 3.66 -22.35 7.81
CA GLY A 539 4.82 -23.04 8.35
C GLY A 539 6.03 -23.00 7.42
N LEU A 540 6.86 -21.96 7.55
CA LEU A 540 8.22 -21.97 6.98
C LEU A 540 9.05 -23.04 7.70
N HIS A 541 9.19 -24.20 7.07
CA HIS A 541 9.81 -25.40 7.62
C HIS A 541 11.34 -25.32 7.54
N CYS A 542 12.05 -25.92 8.51
CA CYS A 542 13.53 -25.96 8.63
C CYS A 542 14.27 -24.70 8.12
N GLN A 543 13.76 -23.52 8.46
CA GLN A 543 14.17 -22.27 7.81
C GLN A 543 15.39 -21.63 8.46
N ASP A 544 16.15 -20.92 7.62
CA ASP A 544 17.28 -20.07 7.99
C ASP A 544 16.93 -19.12 9.15
N GLY A 545 17.69 -19.17 10.25
CA GLY A 545 17.42 -18.38 11.46
C GLY A 545 16.34 -18.93 12.41
N GLN A 546 15.85 -20.16 12.21
CA GLN A 546 15.05 -20.91 13.20
C GLN A 546 15.89 -21.76 14.16
N SER A 547 17.23 -21.72 14.06
CA SER A 547 18.12 -22.39 15.01
C SER A 547 17.91 -21.85 16.43
N ASP A 548 17.64 -22.71 17.39
CA ASP A 548 17.39 -22.28 18.78
C ASP A 548 17.76 -23.36 19.80
N ILE A 549 17.76 -22.95 21.07
CA ILE A 549 18.05 -23.76 22.24
C ILE A 549 16.74 -24.30 22.81
N VAL A 550 16.76 -25.56 23.23
CA VAL A 550 15.65 -26.15 24.01
C VAL A 550 15.90 -25.86 25.48
N TYR A 551 14.99 -25.13 26.11
CA TYR A 551 15.07 -24.77 27.52
C TYR A 551 14.48 -25.86 28.41
N THR A 552 15.03 -26.01 29.62
CA THR A 552 14.51 -26.91 30.66
C THR A 552 13.56 -26.18 31.58
N ILE A 553 12.43 -26.82 31.90
CA ILE A 553 11.50 -26.36 32.94
C ILE A 553 11.77 -27.15 34.22
N LYS A 554 11.74 -26.45 35.36
CA LYS A 554 11.79 -27.03 36.71
C LYS A 554 10.62 -26.49 37.54
N THR A 555 10.16 -27.22 38.54
CA THR A 555 9.21 -26.69 39.54
C THR A 555 9.96 -25.87 40.58
N PHE A 556 9.27 -25.01 41.31
CA PHE A 556 9.82 -24.44 42.54
C PHE A 556 8.71 -24.23 43.57
N THR A 557 9.10 -24.14 44.85
CA THR A 557 8.18 -23.81 45.95
C THR A 557 8.38 -22.35 46.36
N PRO A 558 7.34 -21.50 46.32
CA PRO A 558 7.46 -20.14 46.81
C PRO A 558 7.52 -20.11 48.33
N ILE A 559 8.54 -19.46 48.88
CA ILE A 559 8.55 -19.05 50.29
C ILE A 559 8.01 -17.63 50.36
N GLU A 560 6.89 -17.46 51.07
CA GLU A 560 6.49 -16.13 51.53
C GLU A 560 7.57 -15.62 52.48
N ASN A 561 8.18 -14.49 52.14
CA ASN A 561 9.10 -13.82 53.05
C ASN A 561 8.29 -13.30 54.24
N GLN A 562 8.16 -14.09 55.32
CA GLN A 562 7.71 -13.53 56.58
C GLN A 562 8.69 -12.43 56.92
N PRO A 563 8.25 -11.15 57.00
CA PRO A 563 9.17 -10.08 57.32
C PRO A 563 9.82 -10.47 58.64
N GLU A 564 11.14 -10.65 58.65
CA GLU A 564 11.86 -10.91 59.88
C GLU A 564 11.45 -9.78 60.82
N MET A 565 10.62 -10.11 61.82
CA MET A 565 10.33 -9.16 62.87
C MET A 565 11.69 -8.89 63.48
N LEU A 566 12.25 -7.72 63.16
CA LEU A 566 13.44 -7.19 63.77
C LEU A 566 13.13 -7.09 65.25
N VAL A 567 13.41 -8.18 65.97
CA VAL A 567 13.40 -8.22 67.41
C VAL A 567 14.57 -7.33 67.80
N ILE A 568 14.28 -6.05 67.97
CA ILE A 568 15.18 -5.07 68.55
C ILE A 568 15.39 -5.54 69.99
N SER A 569 16.35 -6.42 70.17
CA SER A 569 16.78 -6.94 71.46
C SER A 569 17.25 -5.74 72.27
N GLY A 570 16.49 -5.46 73.33
CA GLY A 570 16.44 -4.14 73.93
C GLY A 570 17.81 -3.62 74.35
N ILE A 571 18.07 -2.35 74.03
CA ILE A 571 19.05 -1.56 74.75
C ILE A 571 18.59 -1.52 76.21
N SER A 572 19.29 -2.23 77.09
CA SER A 572 19.09 -2.07 78.53
C SER A 572 19.58 -0.69 78.94
N LEU A 573 18.67 0.14 79.45
CA LEU A 573 18.98 1.33 80.23
C LEU A 573 19.54 0.97 81.61
#